data_AF-A0AA36B9E0-F1
#
_entry.id   AF-A0AA36B9E0-F1
#
_cell.length_a   1.000
_cell.length_b   1.000
_cell.length_c   1.000
_cell.angle_alpha   90.00
_cell.angle_beta   90.00
_cell.angle_gamma   90.00
#
_symmetry.space_group_name_H-M   'P 1'
#
loop_
_entity.id
_entity.type
_entity.pdbx_description
1 polymer ?
#
loop_
_entity_poly.entity_id
_entity_poly.type
_entity_poly.pdbx_seq_one_letter_code
_entity_poly.pdbx_strand_id
1 'polypeptide(L)'
;MIRHLKQQDSRLEISDRDILCVEIAGLCHDLGHAPFSHAFQEIINEYRKETGGKKWEHEDASCKMLQHLFKKNKHIEGELKSGEIDFIKDLITGKPEKSQRPKFLYQIVNNADYNIDVDKWDYLARDSHFLGIGTSFDHERMMKMSKVIDGEICYRDKTLKNFYDMFYSRYRLHNTAYQHKTVLLLNKLLGDVLKSAHKKLKIFDRVKDMEEFTYFTDSILEEILNSEGNQDLKDALKDIINRSFKYKGTVTDKIKGTFTGTVTGIFELGDTEGNILYPIEGTGDDVAVLKKMKVTINDKTLDTPESKMQRDITEEQNAEIYAKILYTSESEMQGNIQGRINGTISETSGIKKRSRAKSMLKY
;
A
#
# COMPACT_ATOMS: atom_id res chain seq x y z
N MET A 1 15.59 13.49 -4.47
CA MET A 1 14.72 13.87 -5.62
C MET A 1 14.64 15.39 -5.85
N ILE A 2 14.12 16.20 -4.91
CA ILE A 2 13.90 17.65 -5.14
C ILE A 2 15.15 18.43 -5.59
N ARG A 3 16.32 18.12 -5.03
CA ARG A 3 17.60 18.73 -5.45
C ARG A 3 17.93 18.44 -6.92
N HIS A 4 17.65 17.21 -7.39
CA HIS A 4 17.84 16.85 -8.80
C HIS A 4 16.91 17.66 -9.70
N LEU A 5 15.64 17.79 -9.34
CA LEU A 5 14.68 18.61 -10.12
C LEU A 5 15.14 20.07 -10.21
N LYS A 6 15.62 20.66 -9.11
CA LYS A 6 16.19 22.02 -9.09
C LYS A 6 17.42 22.15 -10.00
N GLN A 7 18.29 21.14 -10.03
CA GLN A 7 19.47 21.13 -10.90
C GLN A 7 19.12 20.96 -12.37
N GLN A 8 18.06 20.22 -12.69
CA GLN A 8 17.63 19.97 -14.08
C GLN A 8 16.96 21.18 -14.73
N ASP A 9 16.22 21.98 -13.96
CA ASP A 9 15.52 23.16 -14.48
C ASP A 9 15.45 24.29 -13.43
N SER A 10 16.28 25.31 -13.62
CA SER A 10 16.31 26.49 -12.74
C SER A 10 15.04 27.35 -12.83
N ARG A 11 14.22 27.20 -13.88
CA ARG A 11 12.97 27.94 -14.06
C ARG A 11 11.85 27.48 -13.13
N LEU A 12 12.05 26.35 -12.43
CA LEU A 12 11.09 25.85 -11.44
C LEU A 12 11.09 26.67 -10.15
N GLU A 13 12.03 27.60 -9.98
CA GLU A 13 12.12 28.51 -8.82
C GLU A 13 12.09 27.81 -7.45
N ILE A 14 12.61 26.58 -7.38
CA ILE A 14 12.66 25.79 -6.14
C ILE A 14 13.59 26.48 -5.13
N SER A 15 13.00 27.05 -4.08
CA SER A 15 13.74 27.71 -3.01
C SER A 15 14.42 26.69 -2.08
N ASP A 16 15.42 27.13 -1.32
CA ASP A 16 16.03 26.26 -0.29
C ASP A 16 15.05 25.94 0.84
N ARG A 17 14.01 26.78 1.04
CA ARG A 17 12.92 26.49 1.97
C ARG A 17 12.00 25.40 1.45
N ASP A 18 11.74 25.31 0.15
CA ASP A 18 10.96 24.21 -0.42
C ASP A 18 11.71 22.88 -0.26
N ILE A 19 13.03 22.88 -0.47
CA ILE A 19 13.89 21.71 -0.23
C ILE A 19 13.77 21.27 1.23
N LEU A 20 13.95 22.20 2.17
CA LEU A 20 13.85 21.91 3.59
C LEU A 20 12.47 21.35 3.97
N CYS A 21 11.38 21.95 3.47
CA CYS A 21 10.02 21.47 3.77
C CYS A 21 9.78 20.06 3.23
N VAL A 22 10.26 19.75 2.01
CA VAL A 22 10.14 18.39 1.44
C VAL A 22 10.98 17.38 2.21
N GLU A 23 12.16 17.75 2.70
CA GLU A 23 12.98 16.87 3.54
C GLU A 23 12.35 16.62 4.90
N ILE A 24 11.79 17.66 5.55
CA ILE A 24 11.06 17.50 6.81
C ILE A 24 9.83 16.64 6.60
N ALA A 25 9.06 16.86 5.51
CA ALA A 25 7.91 16.01 5.20
C ALA A 25 8.30 14.55 4.99
N GLY A 26 9.36 14.27 4.23
CA GLY A 26 9.89 12.92 4.05
C GLY A 26 10.35 12.29 5.37
N LEU A 27 11.02 13.05 6.23
CA LEU A 27 11.44 12.59 7.55
C LEU A 27 10.25 12.30 8.49
N CYS A 28 9.18 13.08 8.38
CA CYS A 28 8.09 13.10 9.34
C CYS A 28 6.79 12.41 8.87
N HIS A 29 6.76 11.84 7.65
CA HIS A 29 5.54 11.27 7.09
C HIS A 29 4.95 10.11 7.91
N ASP A 30 5.81 9.39 8.63
CA ASP A 30 5.45 8.22 9.44
C ASP A 30 5.41 8.47 10.96
N LEU A 31 5.51 9.73 11.42
CA LEU A 31 5.44 10.06 12.86
C LEU A 31 4.13 9.63 13.54
N GLY A 32 3.08 9.39 12.75
CA GLY A 32 1.76 9.00 13.18
C GLY A 32 1.54 7.50 13.29
N HIS A 33 2.53 6.66 12.96
CA HIS A 33 2.41 5.23 13.19
C HIS A 33 2.33 4.91 14.69
N ALA A 34 1.35 4.08 15.02
CA ALA A 34 1.14 3.53 16.34
C ALA A 34 1.86 2.16 16.45
N PRO A 35 1.77 1.44 17.58
CA PRO A 35 2.46 0.15 17.75
C PRO A 35 2.17 -0.82 16.60
N PHE A 36 3.17 -1.52 16.09
CA PHE A 36 3.01 -2.47 14.97
C PHE A 36 2.48 -1.84 13.66
N SER A 37 2.68 -0.54 13.47
CA SER A 37 2.42 0.20 12.24
C SER A 37 1.00 -0.01 11.66
N HIS A 38 0.87 -0.59 10.46
CA HIS A 38 -0.42 -0.81 9.81
C HIS A 38 -1.32 -1.80 10.56
N ALA A 39 -0.75 -2.75 11.31
CA ALA A 39 -1.56 -3.69 12.08
C ALA A 39 -2.44 -2.94 13.09
N PHE A 40 -1.89 -1.97 13.82
CA PHE A 40 -2.70 -1.17 14.74
C PHE A 40 -3.73 -0.32 14.02
N GLN A 41 -3.38 0.30 12.88
CA GLN A 41 -4.34 1.09 12.10
C GLN A 41 -5.57 0.24 11.70
N GLU A 42 -5.35 -1.00 11.26
CA GLU A 42 -6.44 -1.93 10.93
C GLU A 42 -7.26 -2.26 12.18
N ILE A 43 -6.59 -2.65 13.27
CA ILE A 43 -7.22 -3.04 14.55
C ILE A 43 -8.10 -1.91 15.13
N ILE A 44 -7.58 -0.68 15.20
CA ILE A 44 -8.33 0.46 15.73
C ILE A 44 -9.51 0.83 14.83
N ASN A 45 -9.36 0.70 13.50
CA ASN A 45 -10.44 1.00 12.56
C ASN A 45 -11.54 -0.07 12.59
N GLU A 46 -11.18 -1.34 12.73
CA GLU A 46 -12.15 -2.42 12.95
C GLU A 46 -12.93 -2.17 14.24
N TYR A 47 -12.24 -1.88 15.34
CA TYR A 47 -12.86 -1.52 16.62
C TYR A 47 -13.80 -0.31 16.49
N ARG A 48 -13.35 0.78 15.85
CA ARG A 48 -14.17 1.98 15.67
C ARG A 48 -15.37 1.71 14.77
N LYS A 49 -15.25 0.87 13.74
CA LYS A 49 -16.39 0.44 12.91
C LYS A 49 -17.45 -0.28 13.76
N GLU A 50 -17.02 -1.17 14.66
CA GLU A 50 -17.90 -1.89 15.59
C GLU A 50 -18.58 -0.94 16.60
N THR A 51 -17.91 0.14 17.02
CA THR A 51 -18.42 1.08 18.03
C THR A 51 -18.97 2.40 17.48
N GLY A 52 -19.09 2.57 16.16
CA GLY A 52 -19.58 3.81 15.53
C GLY A 52 -18.60 5.00 15.56
N GLY A 53 -17.29 4.74 15.73
CA GLY A 53 -16.22 5.72 15.66
C GLY A 53 -15.79 6.08 14.22
N LYS A 54 -15.05 7.18 14.09
CA LYS A 54 -14.48 7.63 12.79
C LYS A 54 -13.20 6.88 12.45
N LYS A 55 -12.96 6.66 11.16
CA LYS A 55 -11.70 6.12 10.65
C LYS A 55 -10.51 6.94 11.17
N TRP A 56 -9.43 6.25 11.48
CA TRP A 56 -8.15 6.79 11.91
C TRP A 56 -7.10 6.43 10.86
N GLU A 57 -6.30 7.41 10.49
CA GLU A 57 -5.22 7.29 9.51
C GLU A 57 -3.93 7.80 10.16
N HIS A 58 -2.84 7.05 9.95
CA HIS A 58 -1.53 7.41 10.45
C HIS A 58 -1.04 8.73 9.83
N GLU A 59 -1.39 9.07 8.59
CA GLU A 59 -1.01 10.33 7.95
C GLU A 59 -1.59 11.56 8.67
N ASP A 60 -2.85 11.46 9.10
CA ASP A 60 -3.49 12.50 9.93
C ASP A 60 -2.83 12.60 11.32
N ALA A 61 -2.42 11.46 11.88
CA ALA A 61 -1.69 11.41 13.14
C ALA A 61 -0.27 12.00 12.99
N SER A 62 0.42 11.75 11.88
CA SER A 62 1.74 12.33 11.55
C SER A 62 1.66 13.85 11.52
N CYS A 63 0.62 14.40 10.91
CA CYS A 63 0.38 15.84 10.90
C CYS A 63 0.14 16.44 12.30
N LYS A 64 -0.52 15.70 13.20
CA LYS A 64 -0.74 16.13 14.60
C LYS A 64 0.52 16.02 15.42
N MET A 65 1.26 14.92 15.26
CA MET A 65 2.53 14.68 15.94
C MET A 65 3.59 15.70 15.51
N LEU A 66 3.66 16.05 14.23
CA LEU A 66 4.51 17.12 13.72
C LEU A 66 4.25 18.45 14.45
N GLN A 67 2.98 18.85 14.59
CA GLN A 67 2.64 20.06 15.35
C GLN A 67 3.04 19.96 16.82
N HIS A 68 2.79 18.81 17.43
CA HIS A 68 3.15 18.56 18.82
C HIS A 68 4.66 18.68 19.02
N LEU A 69 5.46 18.08 18.13
CA LEU A 69 6.91 18.09 18.13
C LEU A 69 7.44 19.53 18.09
N PHE A 70 7.00 20.36 17.14
CA PHE A 70 7.45 21.76 17.09
C PHE A 70 6.97 22.57 18.31
N LYS A 71 5.74 22.35 18.78
CA LYS A 71 5.20 23.08 19.94
C LYS A 71 5.94 22.76 21.24
N LYS A 72 6.30 21.49 21.48
CA LYS A 72 7.05 21.04 22.67
C LYS A 72 8.52 21.43 22.59
N ASN A 73 9.11 21.44 21.40
CA ASN A 73 10.52 21.75 21.19
C ASN A 73 10.71 23.20 20.75
N LYS A 74 10.57 24.14 21.70
CA LYS A 74 10.65 25.60 21.45
C LYS A 74 11.92 26.08 20.75
N HIS A 75 13.02 25.35 20.88
CA HIS A 75 14.29 25.67 20.23
C HIS A 75 14.28 25.44 18.70
N ILE A 76 13.35 24.63 18.17
CA ILE A 76 13.13 24.46 16.72
C ILE A 76 11.80 25.05 16.24
N GLU A 77 10.89 25.43 17.13
CA GLU A 77 9.61 26.06 16.77
C GLU A 77 9.81 27.32 15.91
N GLY A 78 10.81 28.13 16.24
CA GLY A 78 11.12 29.37 15.51
C GLY A 78 11.84 29.18 14.17
N GLU A 79 12.25 27.95 13.82
CA GLU A 79 12.99 27.65 12.59
C GLU A 79 12.07 27.58 11.36
N LEU A 80 10.77 27.32 11.56
CA LEU A 80 9.76 27.34 10.50
C LEU A 80 9.13 28.72 10.35
N LYS A 81 9.00 29.16 9.09
CA LYS A 81 8.27 30.37 8.72
C LYS A 81 6.78 30.10 8.69
N SER A 82 5.99 31.18 8.78
CA SER A 82 4.54 31.12 8.65
C SER A 82 4.11 30.35 7.40
N GLY A 83 3.22 29.37 7.56
CA GLY A 83 2.67 28.55 6.49
C GLY A 83 3.52 27.34 6.06
N GLU A 84 4.78 27.23 6.50
CA GLU A 84 5.62 26.09 6.13
C GLU A 84 5.19 24.79 6.82
N ILE A 85 4.70 24.87 8.07
CA ILE A 85 4.15 23.68 8.74
C ILE A 85 2.91 23.13 8.01
N ASP A 86 2.09 24.01 7.46
CA ASP A 86 0.92 23.60 6.66
C ASP A 86 1.36 22.99 5.32
N PHE A 87 2.40 23.55 4.70
CA PHE A 87 3.00 22.96 3.51
C PHE A 87 3.58 21.57 3.78
N ILE A 88 4.34 21.39 4.87
CA ILE A 88 4.90 20.08 5.27
C ILE A 88 3.77 19.06 5.48
N LYS A 89 2.66 19.46 6.11
CA LYS A 89 1.49 18.59 6.29
C LYS A 89 0.83 18.18 4.99
N ASP A 90 0.64 19.12 4.08
CA ASP A 90 0.06 18.84 2.77
C ASP A 90 0.95 17.90 1.94
N LEU A 91 2.28 17.99 2.12
CA LEU A 91 3.24 17.03 1.53
C LEU A 91 3.11 15.62 2.13
N ILE A 92 2.91 15.51 3.44
CA ILE A 92 2.70 14.22 4.14
C ILE A 92 1.41 13.55 3.69
N THR A 93 0.32 14.32 3.60
CA THR A 93 -1.00 13.78 3.20
C THR A 93 -1.16 13.61 1.69
N GLY A 94 -0.25 14.19 0.90
CA GLY A 94 -0.36 14.26 -0.57
C GLY A 94 -1.49 15.16 -1.06
N LYS A 95 -2.06 16.00 -0.19
CA LYS A 95 -3.24 16.84 -0.48
C LYS A 95 -2.92 18.32 -0.28
N PRO A 96 -2.94 19.16 -1.34
CA PRO A 96 -2.66 20.60 -1.24
C PRO A 96 -3.87 21.38 -0.69
N GLU A 97 -4.27 21.10 0.56
CA GLU A 97 -5.46 21.71 1.18
C GLU A 97 -5.18 23.09 1.78
N LYS A 98 -3.99 23.32 2.32
CA LYS A 98 -3.66 24.49 3.16
C LYS A 98 -2.53 25.34 2.61
N SER A 99 -1.77 24.80 1.67
CA SER A 99 -0.64 25.44 1.01
C SER A 99 -0.88 25.56 -0.48
N GLN A 100 -0.35 26.64 -1.06
CA GLN A 100 -0.40 26.91 -2.49
C GLN A 100 1.04 26.90 -3.02
N ARG A 101 1.45 25.74 -3.53
CA ARG A 101 2.77 25.51 -4.13
C ARG A 101 2.62 24.80 -5.47
N PRO A 102 3.65 24.79 -6.33
CA PRO A 102 3.62 24.02 -7.57
C PRO A 102 3.26 22.54 -7.35
N LYS A 103 2.38 22.00 -8.20
CA LYS A 103 1.83 20.65 -8.08
C LYS A 103 2.90 19.56 -7.91
N PHE A 104 3.98 19.62 -8.69
CA PHE A 104 5.05 18.62 -8.66
C PHE A 104 5.68 18.42 -7.27
N LEU A 105 5.63 19.41 -6.37
CA LEU A 105 6.20 19.25 -5.02
C LEU A 105 5.41 18.23 -4.19
N TYR A 106 4.08 18.23 -4.32
CA TYR A 106 3.20 17.29 -3.64
C TYR A 106 3.32 15.85 -4.18
N GLN A 107 3.94 15.67 -5.35
CA GLN A 107 4.17 14.35 -5.96
C GLN A 107 5.45 13.65 -5.45
N ILE A 108 6.21 14.28 -4.53
CA ILE A 108 7.50 13.74 -4.08
C ILE A 108 7.34 12.76 -2.91
N VAL A 109 6.68 13.18 -1.83
CA VAL A 109 6.61 12.42 -0.56
C VAL A 109 5.44 11.44 -0.56
N ASN A 110 4.24 11.90 -0.94
CA ASN A 110 3.04 11.09 -1.05
C ASN A 110 2.28 11.49 -2.31
N ASN A 111 2.40 10.68 -3.36
CA ASN A 111 1.83 11.00 -4.67
C ASN A 111 0.45 10.37 -4.84
N ALA A 112 -0.60 11.09 -4.43
CA ALA A 112 -1.97 10.61 -4.50
C ALA A 112 -2.48 10.36 -5.94
N ASP A 113 -1.94 11.06 -6.95
CA ASP A 113 -2.40 10.94 -8.34
C ASP A 113 -1.95 9.61 -8.98
N TYR A 114 -0.69 9.23 -8.73
CA TYR A 114 -0.01 8.18 -9.49
C TYR A 114 0.58 7.07 -8.62
N ASN A 115 0.58 7.25 -7.30
CA ASN A 115 1.10 6.30 -6.32
C ASN A 115 2.58 5.95 -6.55
N ILE A 116 3.37 6.92 -7.02
CA ILE A 116 4.81 6.85 -7.25
C ILE A 116 5.46 7.99 -6.45
N ASP A 117 6.15 7.63 -5.37
CA ASP A 117 6.76 8.56 -4.42
C ASP A 117 8.00 7.95 -3.75
N VAL A 118 8.74 8.79 -3.03
CA VAL A 118 10.01 8.39 -2.39
C VAL A 118 9.82 7.49 -1.16
N ASP A 119 8.66 7.53 -0.51
CA ASP A 119 8.30 6.59 0.56
C ASP A 119 8.36 5.15 0.03
N LYS A 120 7.65 4.88 -1.07
CA LYS A 120 7.70 3.56 -1.73
C LYS A 120 9.09 3.15 -2.12
N TRP A 121 9.87 4.07 -2.66
CA TRP A 121 11.22 3.74 -3.10
C TRP A 121 12.12 3.33 -1.94
N ASP A 122 11.93 3.93 -0.76
CA ASP A 122 12.67 3.57 0.45
C ASP A 122 12.22 2.21 0.98
N TYR A 123 10.93 2.00 1.27
CA TYR A 123 10.48 0.74 1.87
C TYR A 123 10.70 -0.44 0.92
N LEU A 124 10.54 -0.26 -0.41
CA LEU A 124 10.81 -1.32 -1.37
C LEU A 124 12.29 -1.76 -1.34
N ALA A 125 13.22 -0.83 -1.13
CA ALA A 125 14.64 -1.16 -1.03
C ALA A 125 14.99 -1.75 0.35
N ARG A 126 14.50 -1.11 1.42
CA ARG A 126 14.72 -1.48 2.82
C ARG A 126 14.17 -2.87 3.13
N ASP A 127 12.90 -3.12 2.82
CA ASP A 127 12.23 -4.36 3.16
C ASP A 127 12.77 -5.52 2.33
N SER A 128 13.04 -5.29 1.04
CA SER A 128 13.76 -6.25 0.20
C SER A 128 15.10 -6.66 0.80
N HIS A 129 15.86 -5.72 1.34
CA HIS A 129 17.13 -6.00 2.01
C HIS A 129 16.94 -6.84 3.28
N PHE A 130 16.09 -6.41 4.22
CA PHE A 130 15.90 -7.08 5.51
C PHE A 130 15.20 -8.44 5.39
N LEU A 131 14.34 -8.63 4.38
CA LEU A 131 13.65 -9.89 4.13
C LEU A 131 14.46 -10.84 3.23
N GLY A 132 15.60 -10.39 2.67
CA GLY A 132 16.37 -11.18 1.70
C GLY A 132 15.62 -11.43 0.38
N ILE A 133 14.69 -10.55 0.02
CA ILE A 133 13.92 -10.62 -1.22
C ILE A 133 14.53 -9.62 -2.20
N GLY A 134 15.31 -10.09 -3.18
CA GLY A 134 15.91 -9.20 -4.17
C GLY A 134 14.88 -8.30 -4.87
N THR A 135 15.25 -7.03 -5.10
CA THR A 135 14.46 -6.03 -5.83
C THR A 135 15.08 -5.76 -7.20
N SER A 136 14.25 -5.68 -8.24
CA SER A 136 14.70 -5.24 -9.58
C SER A 136 14.52 -3.74 -9.81
N PHE A 137 13.94 -3.03 -8.83
CA PHE A 137 13.63 -1.62 -8.95
C PHE A 137 14.81 -0.72 -8.57
N ASP A 138 15.24 0.12 -9.51
CA ASP A 138 16.31 1.10 -9.34
C ASP A 138 15.74 2.52 -9.22
N HIS A 139 15.50 2.95 -7.98
CA HIS A 139 14.96 4.27 -7.68
C HIS A 139 15.94 5.41 -8.00
N GLU A 140 17.26 5.20 -7.94
CA GLU A 140 18.24 6.22 -8.31
C GLU A 140 18.14 6.56 -9.80
N ARG A 141 18.00 5.54 -10.65
CA ARG A 141 17.77 5.74 -12.08
C ARG A 141 16.46 6.48 -12.32
N MET A 142 15.39 6.17 -11.59
CA MET A 142 14.12 6.89 -11.70
C MET A 142 14.27 8.36 -11.33
N MET A 143 14.96 8.68 -10.22
CA MET A 143 15.26 10.06 -9.85
C MET A 143 16.03 10.78 -10.96
N LYS A 144 17.14 10.18 -11.45
CA LYS A 144 17.98 10.78 -12.50
C LYS A 144 17.24 11.00 -13.82
N MET A 145 16.23 10.18 -14.12
CA MET A 145 15.42 10.26 -15.34
C MET A 145 14.13 11.08 -15.19
N SER A 146 13.92 11.72 -14.04
CA SER A 146 12.77 12.57 -13.78
C SER A 146 13.01 14.03 -14.18
N LYS A 147 11.94 14.72 -14.61
CA LYS A 147 11.87 16.17 -14.93
C LYS A 147 10.47 16.71 -14.60
N VAL A 148 10.33 18.03 -14.46
CA VAL A 148 9.02 18.66 -14.36
C VAL A 148 8.55 19.15 -15.72
N ILE A 149 7.36 18.78 -16.15
CA ILE A 149 6.73 19.23 -17.41
C ILE A 149 5.25 19.52 -17.13
N ASP A 150 4.78 20.70 -17.54
CA ASP A 150 3.41 21.18 -17.28
C ASP A 150 3.03 21.13 -15.79
N GLY A 151 4.00 21.38 -14.91
CA GLY A 151 3.80 21.39 -13.45
C GLY A 151 3.77 20.01 -12.78
N GLU A 152 4.06 18.93 -13.50
CA GLU A 152 4.04 17.54 -12.99
C GLU A 152 5.40 16.86 -13.14
N ILE A 153 5.71 15.91 -12.25
CA ILE A 153 6.88 15.04 -12.38
C ILE A 153 6.64 14.02 -13.50
N CYS A 154 7.45 14.13 -14.55
CA CYS A 154 7.47 13.24 -15.69
C CYS A 154 8.77 12.44 -15.72
N TYR A 155 8.72 11.28 -16.37
CA TYR A 155 9.85 10.38 -16.54
C TYR A 155 10.07 10.06 -18.01
N ARG A 156 11.32 9.75 -18.37
CA ARG A 156 11.70 9.43 -19.75
C ARG A 156 11.09 8.09 -20.21
N ASP A 157 10.54 8.00 -21.43
CA ASP A 157 10.02 6.76 -22.05
C ASP A 157 10.76 5.46 -21.70
N LYS A 158 12.08 5.47 -21.86
CA LYS A 158 12.92 4.29 -21.62
C LYS A 158 12.94 3.80 -20.16
N THR A 159 12.24 4.47 -19.25
CA THR A 159 12.04 4.02 -17.87
C THR A 159 10.73 3.28 -17.65
N LEU A 160 9.90 3.08 -18.68
CA LEU A 160 8.64 2.33 -18.55
C LEU A 160 8.85 0.95 -17.90
N LYS A 161 9.88 0.21 -18.32
CA LYS A 161 10.21 -1.10 -17.72
C LYS A 161 10.51 -1.02 -16.22
N ASN A 162 11.12 0.07 -15.76
CA ASN A 162 11.45 0.25 -14.35
C ASN A 162 10.22 0.50 -13.49
N PHE A 163 9.16 1.09 -14.05
CA PHE A 163 7.88 1.15 -13.34
C PHE A 163 7.27 -0.24 -13.19
N TYR A 164 7.33 -1.09 -14.24
CA TYR A 164 6.92 -2.49 -14.10
C TYR A 164 7.73 -3.21 -13.02
N ASP A 165 9.05 -3.01 -12.97
CA ASP A 165 9.91 -3.56 -11.92
C ASP A 165 9.52 -3.06 -10.51
N MET A 166 9.15 -1.78 -10.37
CA MET A 166 8.66 -1.19 -9.11
C MET A 166 7.40 -1.90 -8.62
N PHE A 167 6.37 -1.97 -9.47
CA PHE A 167 5.09 -2.59 -9.11
C PHE A 167 5.23 -4.09 -8.89
N TYR A 168 6.07 -4.77 -9.67
CA TYR A 168 6.37 -6.18 -9.47
C TYR A 168 7.08 -6.42 -8.14
N SER A 169 8.06 -5.59 -7.78
CA SER A 169 8.74 -5.67 -6.48
C SER A 169 7.77 -5.45 -5.33
N ARG A 170 6.87 -4.46 -5.45
CA ARG A 170 5.78 -4.21 -4.49
C ARG A 170 4.87 -5.43 -4.35
N TYR A 171 4.37 -5.97 -5.46
CA TYR A 171 3.53 -7.16 -5.47
C TYR A 171 4.22 -8.34 -4.77
N ARG A 172 5.50 -8.58 -5.06
CA ARG A 172 6.28 -9.64 -4.41
C ARG A 172 6.40 -9.45 -2.91
N LEU A 173 6.66 -8.24 -2.43
CA LEU A 173 6.73 -7.94 -1.00
C LEU A 173 5.37 -8.14 -0.31
N HIS A 174 4.29 -7.67 -0.93
CA HIS A 174 2.94 -7.90 -0.43
C HIS A 174 2.65 -9.40 -0.28
N ASN A 175 2.88 -10.19 -1.32
CA ASN A 175 2.52 -11.61 -1.30
C ASN A 175 3.44 -12.45 -0.42
N THR A 176 4.73 -12.15 -0.40
CA THR A 176 5.72 -12.98 0.29
C THR A 176 5.82 -12.63 1.77
N ALA A 177 5.63 -11.37 2.14
CA ALA A 177 5.88 -10.86 3.48
C ALA A 177 4.64 -10.25 4.13
N TYR A 178 4.09 -9.16 3.58
CA TYR A 178 3.03 -8.41 4.27
C TYR A 178 1.73 -9.21 4.44
N GLN A 179 1.38 -10.03 3.45
CA GLN A 179 0.21 -10.92 3.45
C GLN A 179 0.58 -12.36 3.80
N HIS A 180 1.78 -12.58 4.38
CA HIS A 180 2.16 -13.92 4.80
C HIS A 180 1.18 -14.40 5.89
N LYS A 181 0.61 -15.59 5.72
CA LYS A 181 -0.42 -16.16 6.61
C LYS A 181 -0.11 -16.08 8.11
N THR A 182 1.16 -16.25 8.50
CA THR A 182 1.57 -16.15 9.91
C THR A 182 1.57 -14.72 10.43
N VAL A 183 1.90 -13.75 9.57
CA VAL A 183 1.81 -12.31 9.89
C VAL A 183 0.35 -11.93 10.07
N LEU A 184 -0.52 -12.36 9.16
CA LEU A 184 -1.96 -12.10 9.26
C LEU A 184 -2.58 -12.73 10.52
N LEU A 185 -2.16 -13.95 10.89
CA LEU A 185 -2.55 -14.55 12.18
C LEU A 185 -2.09 -13.69 13.35
N LEU A 186 -0.83 -13.28 13.36
CA LEU A 186 -0.29 -12.45 14.42
C LEU A 186 -1.09 -11.15 14.56
N ASN A 187 -1.38 -10.47 13.46
CA ASN A 187 -2.19 -9.25 13.44
C ASN A 187 -3.59 -9.50 14.01
N LYS A 188 -4.22 -10.62 13.66
CA LYS A 188 -5.56 -10.98 14.18
C LYS A 188 -5.53 -11.21 15.69
N LEU A 189 -4.60 -12.04 16.17
CA LEU A 189 -4.45 -12.35 17.60
C LEU A 189 -4.09 -11.09 18.40
N LEU A 190 -3.19 -10.26 17.87
CA LEU A 190 -2.86 -8.96 18.43
C LEU A 190 -4.09 -8.06 18.50
N GLY A 191 -4.92 -8.05 17.46
CA GLY A 191 -6.19 -7.33 17.44
C GLY A 191 -7.12 -7.72 18.58
N ASP A 192 -7.31 -9.02 18.79
CA ASP A 192 -8.16 -9.53 19.87
C ASP A 192 -7.63 -9.15 21.26
N VAL A 193 -6.30 -9.25 21.45
CA VAL A 193 -5.64 -8.83 22.70
C VAL A 193 -5.79 -7.32 22.91
N LEU A 194 -5.46 -6.48 21.93
CA LEU A 194 -5.48 -5.02 22.06
C LEU A 194 -6.91 -4.49 22.24
N LYS A 195 -7.90 -5.02 21.51
CA LYS A 195 -9.32 -4.67 21.72
C LYS A 195 -9.79 -5.04 23.13
N SER A 196 -9.37 -6.19 23.64
CA SER A 196 -9.71 -6.63 24.98
C SER A 196 -9.00 -5.82 26.07
N ALA A 197 -7.72 -5.48 25.86
CA ALA A 197 -6.95 -4.58 26.71
C ALA A 197 -7.56 -3.18 26.75
N HIS A 198 -8.03 -2.65 25.62
CA HIS A 198 -8.65 -1.32 25.54
C HIS A 198 -9.87 -1.19 26.46
N LYS A 199 -10.67 -2.25 26.68
CA LYS A 199 -11.83 -2.21 27.59
C LYS A 199 -11.45 -1.75 29.00
N LYS A 200 -10.25 -2.13 29.47
CA LYS A 200 -9.77 -1.88 30.84
C LYS A 200 -8.72 -0.76 30.90
N LEU A 201 -7.75 -0.78 29.99
CA LEU A 201 -6.59 0.10 29.98
C LEU A 201 -6.74 1.34 29.09
N LYS A 202 -7.84 1.42 28.32
CA LYS A 202 -8.15 2.57 27.45
C LYS A 202 -7.04 2.89 26.44
N ILE A 203 -6.28 1.89 25.99
CA ILE A 203 -5.08 2.08 25.15
C ILE A 203 -5.35 2.80 23.81
N PHE A 204 -6.49 2.54 23.16
CA PHE A 204 -6.86 3.27 21.93
C PHE A 204 -7.18 4.75 22.15
N ASP A 205 -7.41 5.21 23.37
CA ASP A 205 -7.62 6.63 23.66
C ASP A 205 -6.32 7.43 23.56
N ARG A 206 -5.15 6.78 23.71
CA ARG A 206 -3.82 7.42 23.63
C ARG A 206 -3.58 8.09 22.27
N VAL A 207 -4.25 7.64 21.19
CA VAL A 207 -4.12 8.28 19.86
C VAL A 207 -4.78 9.66 19.78
N LYS A 208 -5.53 10.07 20.81
CA LYS A 208 -6.22 11.37 20.88
C LYS A 208 -5.30 12.48 21.40
N ASP A 209 -4.32 12.14 22.22
CA ASP A 209 -3.39 13.08 22.84
C ASP A 209 -1.96 12.77 22.40
N MET A 210 -1.28 13.75 21.81
CA MET A 210 0.06 13.52 21.23
C MET A 210 1.16 13.36 22.30
N GLU A 211 0.92 13.82 23.54
CA GLU A 211 1.87 13.60 24.64
C GLU A 211 1.81 12.14 25.10
N GLU A 212 0.61 11.56 25.22
CA GLU A 212 0.45 10.12 25.46
C GLU A 212 0.89 9.28 24.26
N PHE A 213 0.53 9.69 23.04
CA PHE A 213 0.87 8.98 21.81
C PHE A 213 2.38 8.86 21.59
N THR A 214 3.17 9.84 22.05
CA THR A 214 4.65 9.81 21.98
C THR A 214 5.25 8.57 22.65
N TYR A 215 4.61 8.05 23.70
CA TYR A 215 5.04 6.86 24.43
C TYR A 215 4.26 5.60 24.05
N PHE A 216 3.33 5.71 23.10
CA PHE A 216 2.50 4.60 22.67
C PHE A 216 3.18 3.80 21.57
N THR A 217 4.06 2.89 21.99
CA THR A 217 4.92 2.07 21.12
C THR A 217 4.67 0.57 21.32
N ASP A 218 5.42 -0.28 20.60
CA ASP A 218 5.36 -1.75 20.69
C ASP A 218 5.55 -2.29 22.12
N SER A 219 6.14 -1.47 23.02
CA SER A 219 6.23 -1.75 24.46
C SER A 219 4.87 -1.98 25.14
N ILE A 220 3.76 -1.65 24.47
CA ILE A 220 2.41 -1.95 24.95
C ILE A 220 2.20 -3.43 25.29
N LEU A 221 2.89 -4.36 24.62
CA LEU A 221 2.81 -5.78 24.96
C LEU A 221 3.41 -6.06 26.34
N GLU A 222 4.55 -5.44 26.66
CA GLU A 222 5.19 -5.54 27.97
C GLU A 222 4.34 -4.87 29.05
N GLU A 223 3.71 -3.73 28.73
CA GLU A 223 2.77 -3.06 29.63
C GLU A 223 1.60 -3.98 29.99
N ILE A 224 1.01 -4.66 29.01
CA ILE A 224 -0.08 -5.63 29.24
C ILE A 224 0.41 -6.81 30.10
N LEU A 225 1.59 -7.36 29.79
CA LEU A 225 2.18 -8.47 30.56
C LEU A 225 2.46 -8.09 32.03
N ASN A 226 2.90 -6.86 32.27
CA ASN A 226 3.25 -6.36 33.60
C ASN A 226 2.06 -5.75 34.37
N SER A 227 0.94 -5.45 33.71
CA SER A 227 -0.25 -4.88 34.36
C SER A 227 -0.80 -5.77 35.48
N GLU A 228 -1.25 -5.20 36.59
CA GLU A 228 -1.93 -5.97 37.64
C GLU A 228 -3.30 -6.47 37.15
N GLY A 229 -3.62 -7.74 37.44
CA GLY A 229 -4.80 -8.41 36.90
C GLY A 229 -4.62 -8.88 35.45
N ASN A 230 -5.72 -9.06 34.72
CA ASN A 230 -5.73 -9.40 33.28
C ASN A 230 -5.09 -10.74 32.88
N GLN A 231 -5.23 -11.77 33.73
CA GLN A 231 -4.64 -13.08 33.49
C GLN A 231 -4.95 -13.63 32.08
N ASP A 232 -6.20 -13.53 31.63
CA ASP A 232 -6.62 -13.95 30.28
C ASP A 232 -5.84 -13.26 29.15
N LEU A 233 -5.53 -11.97 29.27
CA LEU A 233 -4.75 -11.23 28.26
C LEU A 233 -3.28 -11.67 28.26
N LYS A 234 -2.74 -11.91 29.47
CA LYS A 234 -1.37 -12.38 29.63
C LYS A 234 -1.20 -13.77 29.05
N ASP A 235 -2.18 -14.64 29.25
CA ASP A 235 -2.14 -16.00 28.73
C ASP A 235 -2.30 -16.01 27.20
N ALA A 236 -3.20 -15.17 26.64
CA ALA A 236 -3.28 -14.98 25.20
C ALA A 236 -1.95 -14.46 24.59
N LEU A 237 -1.27 -13.52 25.25
CA LEU A 237 0.05 -13.05 24.81
C LEU A 237 1.13 -14.14 24.91
N LYS A 238 1.11 -14.96 25.97
CA LYS A 238 2.03 -16.11 26.09
C LYS A 238 1.79 -17.12 24.97
N ASP A 239 0.55 -17.35 24.55
CA ASP A 239 0.25 -18.25 23.43
C ASP A 239 0.82 -17.74 22.11
N ILE A 240 0.79 -16.42 21.88
CA ILE A 240 1.45 -15.78 20.74
C ILE A 240 2.98 -15.97 20.84
N ILE A 241 3.57 -15.66 21.99
CA ILE A 241 5.02 -15.74 22.24
C ILE A 241 5.53 -17.18 22.08
N ASN A 242 4.81 -18.15 22.63
CA ASN A 242 5.15 -19.57 22.59
C ASN A 242 4.78 -20.25 21.27
N ARG A 243 4.14 -19.51 20.33
CA ARG A 243 3.68 -20.02 19.03
C ARG A 243 2.75 -21.22 19.16
N SER A 244 1.79 -21.14 20.08
CA SER A 244 0.84 -22.23 20.39
C SER A 244 -0.13 -22.56 19.24
N PHE A 245 -0.21 -21.73 18.20
CA PHE A 245 -1.12 -21.87 17.07
C PHE A 245 -0.49 -22.63 15.89
N LYS A 246 -1.19 -23.65 15.39
CA LYS A 246 -0.77 -24.47 14.25
C LYS A 246 -1.64 -24.18 13.04
N TYR A 247 -0.98 -23.93 11.91
CA TYR A 247 -1.68 -23.80 10.62
C TYR A 247 -2.27 -25.13 10.17
N LYS A 248 -3.55 -25.16 9.81
CA LYS A 248 -4.26 -26.36 9.38
C LYS A 248 -4.53 -26.43 7.89
N GLY A 249 -4.64 -25.28 7.24
CA GLY A 249 -4.87 -25.23 5.80
C GLY A 249 -5.60 -23.98 5.37
N THR A 250 -5.99 -23.99 4.10
CA THR A 250 -6.68 -22.91 3.45
C THR A 250 -8.01 -23.41 2.93
N VAL A 251 -9.07 -22.63 3.09
CA VAL A 251 -10.37 -22.86 2.47
C VAL A 251 -10.66 -21.74 1.48
N THR A 252 -11.11 -22.09 0.28
CA THR A 252 -11.51 -21.13 -0.76
C THR A 252 -13.01 -21.18 -0.94
N ASP A 253 -13.69 -20.06 -0.73
CA ASP A 253 -15.12 -19.96 -0.98
C ASP A 253 -15.41 -19.91 -2.49
N LYS A 254 -16.10 -20.92 -3.01
CA LYS A 254 -16.53 -20.93 -4.41
C LYS A 254 -17.79 -20.07 -4.59
N ILE A 255 -17.64 -18.83 -5.04
CA ILE A 255 -18.78 -18.03 -5.51
C ILE A 255 -19.08 -18.40 -6.96
N LYS A 256 -20.13 -19.21 -7.17
CA LYS A 256 -20.85 -19.45 -8.45
C LYS A 256 -20.05 -19.30 -9.76
N GLY A 257 -19.03 -20.13 -9.96
CA GLY A 257 -18.47 -20.40 -11.31
C GLY A 257 -17.42 -19.39 -11.81
N THR A 258 -17.05 -18.41 -11.00
CA THR A 258 -15.85 -17.57 -11.16
C THR A 258 -14.99 -17.76 -9.91
N PHE A 259 -13.69 -17.94 -10.05
CA PHE A 259 -12.76 -18.07 -8.90
C PHE A 259 -12.49 -16.68 -8.29
N THR A 260 -13.53 -16.01 -7.82
CA THR A 260 -13.41 -14.74 -7.09
C THR A 260 -13.73 -15.02 -5.62
N GLY A 261 -13.00 -15.95 -5.02
CA GLY A 261 -13.26 -16.47 -3.69
C GLY A 261 -12.28 -15.91 -2.65
N THR A 262 -12.78 -15.53 -1.47
CA THR A 262 -11.93 -15.23 -0.32
C THR A 262 -11.17 -16.49 0.10
N VAL A 263 -9.87 -16.33 0.31
CA VAL A 263 -8.99 -17.40 0.74
C VAL A 263 -8.82 -17.27 2.25
N THR A 264 -9.38 -18.22 2.99
CA THR A 264 -9.35 -18.20 4.46
C THR A 264 -8.33 -19.20 4.98
N GLY A 265 -7.30 -18.71 5.68
CA GLY A 265 -6.38 -19.55 6.45
C GLY A 265 -7.00 -19.98 7.77
N ILE A 266 -6.84 -21.25 8.15
CA ILE A 266 -7.34 -21.79 9.42
C ILE A 266 -6.17 -22.17 10.32
N PHE A 267 -6.20 -21.67 11.56
CA PHE A 267 -5.25 -22.03 12.61
C PHE A 267 -5.96 -22.61 13.84
N GLU A 268 -5.30 -23.55 14.53
CA GLU A 268 -5.81 -24.23 15.72
C GLU A 268 -4.85 -24.04 16.90
N LEU A 269 -5.40 -23.76 18.09
CA LEU A 269 -4.64 -23.68 19.34
C LEU A 269 -4.39 -25.09 19.92
N GLY A 270 -3.14 -25.38 20.30
CA GLY A 270 -2.64 -26.73 20.48
C GLY A 270 -3.06 -27.56 21.70
N ASP A 271 -3.76 -27.02 22.71
CA ASP A 271 -3.88 -27.66 24.03
C ASP A 271 -5.28 -27.62 24.70
N THR A 272 -6.36 -27.23 24.01
CA THR A 272 -7.71 -27.15 24.62
C THR A 272 -8.66 -28.24 24.12
N GLU A 273 -9.31 -28.97 25.04
CA GLU A 273 -10.47 -29.85 24.75
C GLU A 273 -11.63 -28.99 24.22
N GLY A 274 -11.65 -28.81 22.89
CA GLY A 274 -12.50 -27.84 22.21
C GLY A 274 -11.63 -26.99 21.28
N ASN A 275 -11.46 -27.45 20.04
CA ASN A 275 -10.58 -26.82 19.06
C ASN A 275 -11.13 -25.44 18.66
N ILE A 276 -10.51 -24.35 19.14
CA ILE A 276 -10.82 -23.00 18.68
C ILE A 276 -10.12 -22.78 17.34
N LEU A 277 -10.89 -22.51 16.29
CA LEU A 277 -10.39 -22.21 14.94
C LEU A 277 -10.35 -20.70 14.72
N TYR A 278 -9.21 -20.20 14.22
CA TYR A 278 -9.03 -18.81 13.82
C TYR A 278 -9.05 -18.70 12.30
N PRO A 279 -10.16 -18.18 11.71
CA PRO A 279 -10.20 -17.85 10.29
C PRO A 279 -9.48 -16.52 10.04
N ILE A 280 -8.62 -16.49 9.03
CA ILE A 280 -7.97 -15.27 8.55
C ILE A 280 -8.25 -15.15 7.07
N GLU A 281 -8.97 -14.09 6.71
CA GLU A 281 -9.25 -13.75 5.33
C GLU A 281 -8.04 -13.04 4.71
N GLY A 282 -7.60 -13.54 3.56
CA GLY A 282 -6.78 -12.77 2.62
C GLY A 282 -7.57 -12.54 1.34
N THR A 283 -7.29 -11.44 0.63
CA THR A 283 -7.73 -11.29 -0.76
C THR A 283 -7.04 -12.36 -1.57
N GLY A 284 -7.79 -13.37 -2.00
CA GLY A 284 -7.31 -14.38 -2.91
C GLY A 284 -7.20 -13.79 -4.31
N ASP A 285 -6.13 -13.06 -4.58
CA ASP A 285 -5.76 -12.60 -5.94
C ASP A 285 -5.32 -13.76 -6.86
N ASP A 286 -5.83 -14.97 -6.62
CA ASP A 286 -5.67 -16.15 -7.46
C ASP A 286 -7.00 -16.42 -8.19
N VAL A 287 -7.33 -15.63 -9.22
CA VAL A 287 -7.81 -16.06 -10.57
C VAL A 287 -8.35 -14.88 -11.40
N ALA A 288 -7.83 -14.78 -12.62
CA ALA A 288 -8.29 -13.90 -13.69
C ALA A 288 -9.74 -14.18 -14.15
N VAL A 289 -10.59 -13.14 -14.23
CA VAL A 289 -11.80 -13.11 -15.09
C VAL A 289 -11.85 -11.82 -15.92
N LEU A 290 -11.13 -11.85 -17.05
CA LEU A 290 -11.28 -10.91 -18.16
C LEU A 290 -12.72 -10.88 -18.75
N LYS A 291 -13.48 -9.80 -18.47
CA LYS A 291 -14.32 -9.01 -19.41
C LYS A 291 -15.12 -7.99 -18.59
N LYS A 292 -15.08 -6.67 -18.84
CA LYS A 292 -15.26 -6.00 -20.14
C LYS A 292 -15.04 -4.48 -19.97
N MET A 293 -14.63 -3.82 -21.06
CA MET A 293 -14.73 -2.37 -21.39
C MET A 293 -13.64 -1.46 -20.82
N LYS A 294 -13.25 -0.37 -21.49
CA LYS A 294 -13.23 0.05 -22.91
C LYS A 294 -12.36 1.30 -22.88
N VAL A 295 -11.10 1.23 -23.32
CA VAL A 295 -10.25 2.41 -23.43
C VAL A 295 -10.41 2.98 -24.85
N THR A 296 -10.87 4.21 -24.94
CA THR A 296 -10.87 4.97 -26.21
C THR A 296 -9.46 5.46 -26.44
N ILE A 297 -8.76 4.82 -27.38
CA ILE A 297 -7.48 5.29 -27.91
C ILE A 297 -7.82 6.19 -29.11
N ASN A 298 -7.64 7.50 -28.95
CA ASN A 298 -7.57 8.40 -30.09
C ASN A 298 -6.12 8.42 -30.58
N ASP A 299 -5.73 7.45 -31.38
CA ASP A 299 -5.26 7.69 -32.74
C ASP A 299 -5.04 6.37 -33.48
N LYS A 300 -5.26 6.42 -34.79
CA LYS A 300 -5.30 5.27 -35.70
C LYS A 300 -3.89 4.75 -35.98
N THR A 301 -3.82 3.45 -36.21
CA THR A 301 -2.76 2.69 -36.92
C THR A 301 -1.57 2.19 -36.10
N LEU A 302 -1.57 0.88 -35.75
CA LEU A 302 -0.76 -0.18 -36.37
C LEU A 302 -0.73 -1.41 -35.45
N ASP A 303 -1.23 -2.53 -35.96
CA ASP A 303 -1.15 -3.87 -35.36
C ASP A 303 0.29 -4.40 -35.46
N THR A 304 0.93 -4.69 -34.33
CA THR A 304 2.15 -5.51 -34.26
C THR A 304 2.01 -6.62 -33.20
N PRO A 305 2.85 -7.67 -33.25
CA PRO A 305 2.72 -8.89 -32.45
C PRO A 305 2.79 -8.72 -30.92
N GLU A 306 2.95 -7.50 -30.40
CA GLU A 306 2.79 -7.14 -28.98
C GLU A 306 1.34 -7.30 -28.46
N SER A 307 0.32 -7.38 -29.33
CA SER A 307 -1.10 -7.41 -28.93
C SER A 307 -1.58 -8.73 -28.28
N LYS A 308 -0.70 -9.72 -28.10
CA LYS A 308 -1.03 -11.01 -27.45
C LYS A 308 -0.58 -11.14 -26.00
N MET A 309 0.28 -10.25 -25.48
CA MET A 309 0.83 -10.37 -24.11
C MET A 309 0.15 -9.42 -23.10
N GLN A 310 -0.91 -8.71 -23.52
CA GLN A 310 -1.65 -7.74 -22.71
C GLN A 310 -2.94 -8.31 -22.09
N ARG A 311 -3.07 -9.64 -21.99
CA ARG A 311 -4.29 -10.29 -21.49
C ARG A 311 -4.25 -10.81 -20.05
N ASP A 312 -3.12 -10.85 -19.37
CA ASP A 312 -3.06 -11.54 -18.06
C ASP A 312 -2.68 -10.63 -16.88
N ILE A 313 -3.45 -9.56 -16.65
CA ILE A 313 -3.46 -8.82 -15.38
C ILE A 313 -4.91 -8.35 -15.06
N THR A 314 -5.63 -9.13 -14.24
CA THR A 314 -6.98 -8.88 -13.68
C THR A 314 -7.11 -9.85 -12.49
N GLU A 315 -7.57 -9.57 -11.26
CA GLU A 315 -8.31 -8.50 -10.54
C GLU A 315 -7.99 -8.77 -9.03
N GLU A 316 -7.33 -7.92 -8.22
CA GLU A 316 -7.95 -6.95 -7.30
C GLU A 316 -6.93 -5.86 -6.83
N GLN A 317 -6.05 -5.37 -7.72
CA GLN A 317 -5.04 -4.34 -7.40
C GLN A 317 -5.01 -3.16 -8.41
N ASN A 318 -6.17 -2.75 -8.93
CA ASN A 318 -6.31 -1.68 -9.92
C ASN A 318 -6.01 -0.28 -9.35
N ALA A 319 -4.73 0.02 -9.11
CA ALA A 319 -4.22 1.38 -9.29
C ALA A 319 -4.20 1.65 -10.80
N GLU A 320 -5.05 2.55 -11.26
CA GLU A 320 -4.92 3.10 -12.61
C GLU A 320 -3.51 3.70 -12.74
N ILE A 321 -2.67 3.09 -13.59
CA ILE A 321 -1.37 3.64 -13.91
C ILE A 321 -1.61 4.87 -14.77
N TYR A 322 -1.51 6.04 -14.15
CA TYR A 322 -1.18 7.25 -14.87
C TYR A 322 0.25 7.60 -14.48
N ALA A 323 1.15 7.60 -15.45
CA ALA A 323 2.42 8.27 -15.33
C ALA A 323 2.63 8.96 -16.67
N LYS A 324 2.97 10.25 -16.66
CA LYS A 324 3.20 10.98 -17.89
C LYS A 324 4.55 10.57 -18.47
N ILE A 325 4.50 9.67 -19.46
CA ILE A 325 5.67 9.12 -20.15
C ILE A 325 5.87 9.89 -21.46
N LEU A 326 7.08 10.40 -21.68
CA LEU A 326 7.43 11.20 -22.85
C LEU A 326 7.91 10.32 -23.99
N TYR A 327 7.27 10.38 -25.16
CA TYR A 327 7.78 9.81 -26.41
C TYR A 327 8.60 10.85 -27.19
N THR A 328 9.76 10.46 -27.73
CA THR A 328 10.52 11.27 -28.72
C THR A 328 10.07 10.96 -30.16
N SER A 329 9.97 12.01 -31.00
CA SER A 329 9.33 12.06 -32.32
C SER A 329 9.92 11.17 -33.46
N GLU A 330 9.05 10.36 -34.05
CA GLU A 330 8.75 10.06 -35.49
C GLU A 330 9.76 9.97 -36.66
N SER A 331 11.09 10.12 -36.53
CA SER A 331 11.96 10.17 -37.74
C SER A 331 12.90 8.99 -38.05
N GLU A 332 12.82 7.83 -37.39
CA GLU A 332 13.82 6.74 -37.63
C GLU A 332 13.28 5.31 -37.87
N MET A 333 11.97 5.12 -38.11
CA MET A 333 11.40 3.78 -38.40
C MET A 333 10.59 3.68 -39.70
N GLN A 334 11.04 4.32 -40.78
CA GLN A 334 10.60 3.96 -42.14
C GLN A 334 11.71 3.24 -42.90
N GLY A 335 11.80 1.94 -42.68
CA GLY A 335 12.70 1.08 -43.44
C GLY A 335 12.56 -0.37 -43.03
N ASN A 336 11.86 -1.16 -43.86
CA ASN A 336 11.60 -2.60 -43.74
C ASN A 336 10.46 -2.91 -42.75
N ILE A 337 9.32 -3.47 -43.14
CA ILE A 337 9.15 -4.73 -43.89
C ILE A 337 7.83 -4.68 -44.66
N GLN A 338 7.93 -4.66 -45.99
CA GLN A 338 6.87 -5.00 -46.93
C GLN A 338 7.02 -6.50 -47.26
N GLY A 339 6.04 -7.35 -46.91
CA GLY A 339 6.04 -8.72 -47.44
C GLY A 339 5.14 -9.75 -46.75
N ARG A 340 4.03 -10.07 -47.43
CA ARG A 340 3.56 -11.46 -47.72
C ARG A 340 3.06 -12.35 -46.56
N ILE A 341 1.73 -12.57 -46.48
CA ILE A 341 1.00 -13.76 -47.00
C ILE A 341 -0.40 -13.92 -46.35
N ASN A 342 -1.38 -14.16 -47.22
CA ASN A 342 -2.80 -14.50 -47.00
C ASN A 342 -3.02 -15.91 -46.42
N GLY A 343 -4.15 -16.16 -45.72
CA GLY A 343 -4.66 -17.53 -45.49
C GLY A 343 -5.86 -17.74 -44.54
N THR A 344 -7.08 -17.68 -45.08
CA THR A 344 -8.27 -18.57 -44.92
C THR A 344 -8.83 -19.11 -43.57
N ILE A 345 -10.06 -18.65 -43.25
CA ILE A 345 -11.33 -19.26 -42.72
C ILE A 345 -11.37 -20.71 -42.14
N SER A 346 -12.03 -20.92 -40.97
CA SER A 346 -13.25 -21.77 -40.80
C SER A 346 -13.78 -21.90 -39.35
N GLU A 347 -15.12 -21.85 -39.21
CA GLU A 347 -15.94 -22.16 -38.03
C GLU A 347 -16.34 -23.66 -37.98
N THR A 348 -16.64 -24.20 -36.79
CA THR A 348 -17.69 -25.22 -36.49
C THR A 348 -17.66 -25.54 -34.98
N SER A 349 -18.70 -25.27 -34.18
CA SER A 349 -19.95 -26.02 -33.90
C SER A 349 -19.84 -27.01 -32.70
N GLY A 350 -20.84 -27.02 -31.80
CA GLY A 350 -20.98 -28.07 -30.77
C GLY A 350 -21.79 -27.73 -29.51
N ILE A 351 -23.12 -27.90 -29.57
CA ILE A 351 -24.08 -27.88 -28.43
C ILE A 351 -24.24 -29.30 -27.85
N LYS A 352 -24.36 -29.48 -26.52
CA LYS A 352 -25.29 -30.48 -25.90
C LYS A 352 -25.57 -30.26 -24.39
N LYS A 353 -26.77 -30.71 -24.00
CA LYS A 353 -27.69 -30.37 -22.89
C LYS A 353 -27.54 -31.16 -21.55
N ARG A 354 -28.06 -30.55 -20.45
CA ARG A 354 -28.83 -31.08 -19.26
C ARG A 354 -28.11 -32.06 -18.30
N SER A 355 -28.34 -32.17 -16.97
CA SER A 355 -29.57 -32.04 -16.15
C SER A 355 -29.33 -31.88 -14.60
N ARG A 356 -30.36 -31.33 -13.91
CA ARG A 356 -30.82 -31.42 -12.49
C ARG A 356 -29.94 -32.00 -11.35
N ALA A 357 -29.90 -31.27 -10.22
CA ALA A 357 -30.28 -31.75 -8.87
C ALA A 357 -30.51 -30.58 -7.88
N LYS A 358 -31.29 -30.84 -6.82
CA LYS A 358 -31.94 -29.92 -5.88
C LYS A 358 -31.16 -29.77 -4.54
N SER A 359 -31.49 -28.67 -3.85
CA SER A 359 -31.76 -28.50 -2.40
C SER A 359 -30.63 -28.35 -1.34
N MET A 360 -30.93 -27.40 -0.43
CA MET A 360 -30.59 -27.27 1.00
C MET A 360 -29.25 -26.63 1.39
N LEU A 361 -29.29 -25.45 2.02
CA LEU A 361 -29.37 -25.29 3.49
C LEU A 361 -29.49 -23.80 3.88
N LYS A 362 -30.58 -23.48 4.59
CA LYS A 362 -30.63 -22.43 5.62
C LYS A 362 -30.09 -23.06 6.90
N TYR A 363 -29.21 -22.39 7.62
CA TYR A 363 -29.34 -22.03 9.05
C TYR A 363 -28.25 -21.03 9.39
#